data_AF-A0A960IZM4-F1
#
_entry.id   AF-A0A960IZM4-F1
#
_cell.length_a   1.000
_cell.length_b   1.000
_cell.length_c   1.000
_cell.angle_alpha   90.00
_cell.angle_beta   90.00
_cell.angle_gamma   90.00
#
_symmetry.space_group_name_H-M   'P 1'
#
loop_
_entity.id
_entity.type
_entity.pdbx_description
1 polymer ?
#
loop_
_entity_poly.entity_id
_entity_poly.type
_entity_poly.pdbx_seq_one_letter_code
_entity_poly.pdbx_strand_id
1 'polypeptide(L)' 'MAGQEMIADVLWNAGYDWGTPATTPTSKDQCKKGGWRSFTDAAGVPFRNQGQCVAFTNHTA' A
#
# COMPACT_ATOMS: atom_id res chain seq x y z
N MET A 1 5.15 31.39 -13.64
CA MET A 1 4.99 30.07 -12.98
C MET A 1 3.97 30.23 -11.87
N ALA A 2 2.68 30.08 -12.17
CA ALA A 2 1.60 30.09 -11.17
C ALA A 2 0.39 29.41 -11.84
N GLY A 3 0.27 28.09 -11.69
CA GLY A 3 -0.81 27.35 -12.36
C GLY A 3 -0.84 25.85 -12.09
N GLN A 4 -0.23 25.36 -11.01
CA GLN A 4 -0.21 23.91 -10.72
C GLN A 4 -0.43 23.55 -9.24
N GLU A 5 -0.76 24.52 -8.38
CA GLU A 5 -0.92 24.28 -6.93
C GLU A 5 -2.37 23.93 -6.54
N MET A 6 -3.36 24.23 -7.39
CA MET A 6 -4.79 24.08 -7.06
C MET A 6 -5.35 22.65 -7.15
N ILE A 7 -4.54 21.67 -7.56
CA ILE A 7 -4.99 20.26 -7.58
C ILE A 7 -4.72 19.52 -6.27
N ALA A 8 -3.76 19.95 -5.45
CA ALA A 8 -3.39 19.21 -4.25
C ALA A 8 -4.50 19.26 -3.17
N ASP A 9 -5.08 20.43 -2.91
CA ASP A 9 -6.08 20.61 -1.86
C ASP A 9 -7.45 20.00 -2.19
N VAL A 10 -7.86 20.00 -3.47
CA VAL A 10 -9.12 19.38 -3.91
C VAL A 10 -9.05 17.86 -3.79
N LEU A 11 -7.89 17.27 -4.06
CA LEU A 11 -7.68 15.81 -4.03
C LEU A 11 -7.55 15.28 -2.58
N TRP A 12 -7.00 16.07 -1.66
CA TRP A 12 -7.01 15.75 -0.21
C TRP A 12 -8.44 15.72 0.36
N ASN A 13 -9.29 16.69 -0.01
CA ASN A 13 -10.68 16.76 0.46
C ASN A 13 -11.60 15.72 -0.20
N ALA A 14 -11.27 15.25 -1.41
CA ALA A 14 -12.04 14.26 -2.15
C ALA A 14 -11.62 12.80 -1.88
N GLY A 15 -10.62 12.57 -1.01
CA GLY A 15 -10.12 11.23 -0.70
C GLY A 15 -9.45 10.50 -1.87
N TYR A 16 -9.01 11.24 -2.89
CA TYR A 16 -8.37 10.67 -4.08
C TYR A 16 -6.86 10.60 -3.85
N ASP A 17 -6.40 9.46 -3.32
CA ASP A 17 -4.99 9.12 -3.18
C ASP A 17 -4.39 8.88 -4.58
N TRP A 18 -3.54 9.80 -5.04
CA TRP A 18 -2.92 9.79 -6.36
C TRP A 18 -1.74 8.81 -6.44
N GLY A 19 -2.06 7.54 -6.19
CA GLY A 19 -1.19 6.43 -6.57
C GLY A 19 0.00 6.26 -5.63
N THR A 20 -0.22 6.29 -4.32
CA THR A 20 0.69 5.56 -3.43
C THR A 20 0.66 4.11 -3.94
N PRO A 21 1.76 3.55 -4.48
CA PRO A 21 1.75 2.18 -4.95
C PRO A 21 1.23 1.34 -3.79
N ALA A 22 0.12 0.61 -4.01
CA ALA A 22 -0.53 -0.14 -2.95
C ALA A 22 0.51 -1.07 -2.32
N THR A 23 1.06 -0.62 -1.19
CA THR A 23 2.06 -1.37 -0.44
C THR A 23 1.37 -2.53 0.27
N THR A 24 0.04 -2.58 0.25
CA THR A 24 -0.75 -3.69 0.74
C THR A 24 -0.78 -4.84 -0.28
N PRO A 25 -0.32 -6.05 0.08
CA PRO A 25 -0.37 -7.19 -0.80
C PRO A 25 -1.82 -7.66 -0.95
N THR A 26 -2.22 -8.02 -2.17
CA THR A 26 -3.57 -8.53 -2.50
C THR A 26 -3.60 -10.05 -2.68
N SER A 27 -2.45 -10.69 -2.81
CA SER A 27 -2.32 -12.14 -2.90
C SER A 27 -1.10 -12.66 -2.14
N LYS A 28 -1.27 -13.86 -1.56
CA LYS A 28 -0.23 -14.61 -0.85
C LYS A 28 1.02 -14.79 -1.70
N ASP A 29 0.87 -14.92 -3.03
CA ASP A 29 2.01 -15.13 -3.93
C ASP A 29 2.93 -13.91 -4.04
N GLN A 30 2.39 -12.69 -3.85
CA GLN A 30 3.20 -11.47 -3.80
C GLN A 30 4.10 -11.43 -2.55
N CYS A 31 3.68 -12.08 -1.47
CA CYS A 31 4.47 -12.18 -0.25
C CYS A 31 5.63 -13.20 -0.37
N LYS A 32 5.53 -14.17 -1.30
CA LYS A 32 6.51 -15.26 -1.43
C LYS A 32 7.82 -14.80 -2.06
N LYS A 33 8.86 -15.64 -1.95
CA LYS A 33 10.20 -15.41 -2.56
C LYS A 33 10.87 -14.07 -2.20
N GLY A 34 10.50 -13.50 -1.06
CA GLY A 34 11.04 -12.21 -0.59
C GLY A 34 10.22 -10.99 -1.00
N GLY A 35 9.13 -11.16 -1.76
CA GLY A 35 8.26 -10.05 -2.16
C GLY A 35 7.62 -9.32 -0.98
N TRP A 36 7.38 -9.99 0.15
CA TRP A 36 6.88 -9.38 1.40
C TRP A 36 7.64 -8.14 1.87
N ARG A 37 8.91 -7.97 1.49
CA ARG A 37 9.75 -6.82 1.89
C ARG A 37 9.35 -5.53 1.20
N SER A 38 8.68 -5.63 0.05
CA SER A 38 8.18 -4.49 -0.72
C SER A 38 6.77 -4.07 -0.30
N PHE A 39 6.19 -4.78 0.68
CA PHE A 39 4.81 -4.58 1.11
C PHE A 39 4.74 -4.22 2.60
N THR A 40 3.65 -3.56 2.97
CA THR A 40 3.26 -3.18 4.33
C THR A 40 1.82 -3.62 4.59
N ASP A 41 1.41 -3.61 5.85
CA ASP A 41 -0.01 -3.76 6.17
C ASP A 41 -0.80 -2.48 5.86
N ALA A 42 -2.12 -2.52 6.13
CA ALA A 42 -3.03 -1.40 5.93
C ALA A 42 -2.72 -0.18 6.82
N ALA A 43 -1.91 -0.34 7.87
CA ALA A 43 -1.42 0.74 8.72
C ALA A 43 -0.04 1.25 8.27
N GLY A 44 0.49 0.77 7.15
CA GLY A 44 1.81 1.15 6.63
C GLY A 44 2.98 0.50 7.36
N VAL A 45 2.74 -0.54 8.17
CA VAL A 45 3.80 -1.23 8.91
C VAL A 45 4.44 -2.31 8.03
N PRO A 46 5.78 -2.33 7.90
CA PRO A 46 6.47 -3.40 7.18
C PRO A 46 6.25 -4.77 7.81
N PHE A 47 6.08 -5.79 6.98
CA PHE A 47 6.06 -7.17 7.47
C PHE A 47 7.44 -7.56 8.00
N ARG A 48 7.49 -8.33 9.09
CA ARG A 48 8.73 -8.80 9.72
C ARG A 48 9.30 -10.03 9.02
N ASN A 49 8.42 -10.82 8.41
CA ASN A 49 8.77 -12.05 7.71
C ASN A 49 7.69 -12.40 6.67
N GLN A 50 8.03 -13.34 5.78
CA GLN A 50 7.13 -13.83 4.74
C GLN A 50 5.81 -14.37 5.31
N GLY A 51 5.85 -15.09 6.43
CA GLY A 51 4.67 -15.66 7.07
C GLY A 51 3.66 -14.61 7.49
N GLN A 52 4.13 -13.46 8.00
CA GLN A 52 3.25 -12.36 8.41
C GLN A 52 2.51 -11.73 7.21
N CYS A 53 3.20 -11.53 6.08
CA CYS A 53 2.59 -11.02 4.86
C CYS A 53 1.56 -12.01 4.29
N VAL A 54 1.92 -13.31 4.25
CA VAL A 54 1.00 -14.36 3.79
C VAL A 54 -0.21 -14.46 4.71
N ALA A 55 -0.02 -14.41 6.03
CA ALA A 55 -1.12 -14.41 7.00
C ALA A 55 -2.04 -13.20 6.80
N PHE A 56 -1.47 -12.00 6.61
CA PHE A 56 -2.24 -10.80 6.31
C PHE A 56 -3.18 -11.02 5.11
N THR A 57 -2.65 -11.45 3.96
CA THR A 57 -3.47 -11.76 2.76
C THR A 57 -4.44 -12.93 2.91
N ASN A 58 -4.32 -13.77 3.94
CA ASN A 58 -5.33 -14.78 4.27
C ASN A 58 -6.48 -14.22 5.12
N HIS A 59 -6.22 -13.17 5.91
CA HIS A 59 -7.20 -12.56 6.81
C HIS A 59 -7.90 -11.35 6.20
N THR A 60 -7.30 -10.72 5.19
CA THR A 60 -7.88 -9.60 4.43
C THR A 60 -8.51 -10.01 3.08
N ALA A 61 -8.49 -11.31 2.74
CA ALA A 61 -9.17 -11.86 1.56
C ALA A 61 -10.57 -12.39 1.90
#